data_AF-A0A7C6DAJ7-F1
#
_entry.id   AF-A0A7C6DAJ7-F1
#
_cell.length_a   1.000
_cell.length_b   1.000
_cell.length_c   1.000
_cell.angle_alpha   90.00
_cell.angle_beta   90.00
_cell.angle_gamma   90.00
#
_symmetry.space_group_name_H-M   'P 1'
#
loop_
_entity.id
_entity.type
_entity.pdbx_description
1 polymer ?
#
loop_
_entity_poly.entity_id
_entity_poly.type
_entity_poly.pdbx_seq_one_letter_code
_entity_poly.pdbx_strand_id
1 'polypeptide(L)'
;LIPKSIIQKPRELTEIEMDIVRQHCELGQLSLEDYNLPQEYMDVIVQHHERLDGSGYPRGLKGDEISHNAKIVIVADSIDAITSHRPYRKPQSMKNAIKKLREEKEKYPQDLLTVLEKIMES
;
A
#
# COMPACT_ATOMS: atom_id res chain seq x y z
N LEU A 1 15.21 -5.44 1.24
CA LEU A 1 14.60 -6.66 1.82
C LEU A 1 14.27 -7.70 0.76
N ILE A 2 13.80 -7.29 -0.44
CA ILE A 2 13.52 -8.19 -1.57
C ILE A 2 14.58 -8.05 -2.68
N PRO A 3 14.95 -9.13 -3.40
CA PRO A 3 15.88 -9.03 -4.52
C PRO A 3 15.46 -8.03 -5.60
N LYS A 4 16.40 -7.16 -6.01
CA LYS A 4 16.18 -6.18 -7.09
C LYS A 4 15.74 -6.85 -8.40
N SER A 5 16.24 -8.04 -8.68
CA SER A 5 15.89 -8.85 -9.85
C SER A 5 14.42 -9.29 -9.89
N ILE A 6 13.65 -9.16 -8.80
CA ILE A 6 12.20 -9.37 -8.80
C ILE A 6 11.49 -8.06 -9.08
N ILE A 7 11.76 -7.03 -8.27
CA ILE A 7 11.03 -5.74 -8.31
C ILE A 7 11.33 -4.87 -9.55
N GLN A 8 12.48 -5.06 -10.21
CA GLN A 8 12.92 -4.25 -11.36
C GLN A 8 12.77 -4.96 -12.72
N LYS A 9 12.04 -6.07 -12.80
CA LYS A 9 11.89 -6.79 -14.08
C LYS A 9 11.26 -5.88 -15.17
N PRO A 10 11.23 -6.33 -16.45
CA PRO A 10 10.46 -5.84 -17.60
C PRO A 10 9.13 -6.63 -17.90
N ARG A 11 8.64 -7.50 -16.99
CA ARG A 11 7.31 -8.17 -17.05
C ARG A 11 6.52 -8.31 -15.73
N GLU A 12 5.19 -8.44 -15.78
CA GLU A 12 4.36 -8.71 -14.60
C GLU A 12 4.94 -9.83 -13.71
N LEU A 13 4.78 -9.65 -12.40
CA LEU A 13 5.24 -10.61 -11.40
C LEU A 13 4.36 -11.85 -11.45
N THR A 14 4.98 -13.03 -11.41
CA THR A 14 4.25 -14.28 -11.17
C THR A 14 3.66 -14.29 -9.76
N GLU A 15 2.72 -15.20 -9.49
CA GLU A 15 2.16 -15.37 -8.14
C GLU A 15 3.26 -15.64 -7.10
N ILE A 16 4.21 -16.52 -7.44
CA ILE A 16 5.38 -16.82 -6.59
C ILE A 16 6.24 -15.57 -6.34
N GLU A 17 6.48 -14.76 -7.38
CA GLU A 17 7.25 -13.52 -7.24
C GLU A 17 6.50 -12.50 -6.38
N MET A 18 5.18 -12.44 -6.49
CA MET A 18 4.33 -11.60 -5.65
C MET A 18 4.36 -12.05 -4.19
N ASP A 19 4.32 -13.35 -3.92
CA ASP A 19 4.42 -13.89 -2.55
C ASP A 19 5.76 -13.54 -1.90
N ILE A 20 6.85 -13.52 -2.68
CA ILE A 20 8.14 -13.03 -2.19
C ILE A 20 8.08 -11.53 -1.90
N VAL A 21 7.48 -10.73 -2.79
CA VAL A 21 7.35 -9.29 -2.56
C VAL A 21 6.54 -9.00 -1.30
N ARG A 22 5.44 -9.72 -1.05
CA ARG A 22 4.57 -9.52 0.13
C ARG A 22 5.32 -9.63 1.46
N GLN A 23 6.39 -10.41 1.53
CA GLN A 23 7.19 -10.59 2.73
C GLN A 23 7.89 -9.31 3.20
N HIS A 24 8.02 -8.28 2.36
CA HIS A 24 8.74 -7.06 2.75
C HIS A 24 8.11 -6.32 3.94
N CYS A 25 6.80 -6.46 4.16
CA CYS A 25 6.12 -5.88 5.33
C CYS A 25 6.69 -6.47 6.63
N GLU A 26 6.71 -7.81 6.72
CA GLU A 26 7.20 -8.53 7.90
C GLU A 26 8.72 -8.42 8.04
N LEU A 27 9.46 -8.56 6.93
CA LEU A 27 10.91 -8.35 6.93
C LEU A 27 11.28 -6.93 7.36
N GLY A 28 10.45 -5.94 7.01
CA GLY A 28 10.64 -4.54 7.41
C GLY A 28 10.44 -4.36 8.90
N GLN A 29 9.40 -4.99 9.45
CA GLN A 29 9.17 -5.04 10.89
C GLN A 29 10.35 -5.68 11.63
N LEU A 30 10.79 -6.87 11.21
CA LEU A 30 11.93 -7.59 11.81
C LEU A 30 13.23 -6.79 11.74
N SER A 31 13.49 -6.11 10.62
CA SER A 31 14.73 -5.32 10.44
C SER A 31 14.84 -4.12 11.38
N LEU A 32 13.73 -3.72 12.00
CA LEU A 32 13.64 -2.54 12.85
C LEU A 32 13.30 -2.86 14.31
N GLU A 33 13.11 -4.14 14.65
CA GLU A 33 12.66 -4.59 15.97
C GLU A 33 13.63 -4.14 17.09
N ASP A 34 14.94 -4.18 16.82
CA ASP A 34 15.98 -3.79 17.80
C ASP A 34 16.11 -2.27 18.01
N TYR A 35 15.47 -1.45 17.19
CA TYR A 35 15.60 0.01 17.25
C TYR A 35 14.58 0.67 18.20
N ASN A 36 13.72 -0.11 18.85
CA ASN A 36 12.72 0.35 19.82
C ASN A 36 11.90 1.56 19.30
N LEU A 37 11.46 1.48 18.04
CA LEU A 37 10.64 2.51 17.42
C LEU A 37 9.24 2.54 18.06
N PRO A 38 8.56 3.70 18.06
CA PRO A 38 7.15 3.78 18.44
C PRO A 38 6.30 2.76 17.66
N GLN A 39 5.36 2.12 18.38
CA GLN A 39 4.48 1.10 17.80
C GLN A 39 3.72 1.61 16.56
N GLU A 40 3.35 2.89 16.55
CA GLU A 40 2.69 3.53 15.41
C GLU A 40 3.49 3.46 14.10
N TYR A 41 4.83 3.45 14.16
CA TYR A 41 5.68 3.30 12.98
C TYR A 41 5.75 1.84 12.55
N MET A 42 5.85 0.91 13.51
CA MET A 42 5.81 -0.53 13.24
C MET A 42 4.49 -0.96 12.61
N ASP A 43 3.37 -0.36 13.06
CA ASP A 43 2.04 -0.58 12.51
C ASP A 43 1.95 -0.13 11.05
N VAL A 44 2.46 1.06 10.71
CA VAL A 44 2.52 1.52 9.31
C VAL A 44 3.31 0.54 8.45
N ILE A 45 4.50 0.12 8.91
CA ILE A 45 5.39 -0.75 8.16
C ILE A 45 4.74 -2.10 7.87
N VAL A 46 4.05 -2.69 8.85
CA VAL A 46 3.43 -4.01 8.64
C VAL A 46 2.06 -3.91 7.95
N GLN A 47 1.30 -2.83 8.13
CA GLN A 47 -0.11 -2.74 7.70
C GLN A 47 -0.33 -1.97 6.39
N HIS A 48 0.68 -1.30 5.81
CA HIS A 48 0.46 -0.42 4.64
C HIS A 48 -0.05 -1.12 3.36
N HIS A 49 -0.03 -2.45 3.32
CA HIS A 49 -0.64 -3.26 2.27
C HIS A 49 -1.92 -4.01 2.69
N GLU A 50 -2.42 -3.77 3.90
CA GLU A 50 -3.73 -4.22 4.31
C GLU A 50 -4.84 -3.51 3.51
N ARG A 51 -6.03 -4.10 3.51
CA ARG A 51 -7.22 -3.55 2.83
C ARG A 51 -8.41 -3.66 3.76
N LEU A 52 -9.33 -2.70 3.72
CA LEU A 52 -10.43 -2.64 4.69
C LEU A 52 -11.33 -3.89 4.69
N ASP A 53 -11.41 -4.61 3.57
CA ASP A 53 -12.15 -5.87 3.40
C ASP A 53 -11.40 -7.13 3.89
N GLY A 54 -10.13 -6.98 4.28
CA GLY A 54 -9.25 -8.07 4.70
C GLY A 54 -8.61 -8.85 3.55
N SER A 55 -8.72 -8.36 2.31
CA SER A 55 -8.03 -8.95 1.15
C SER A 55 -6.54 -8.57 1.05
N GLY A 56 -6.08 -7.70 1.96
CA GLY A 56 -4.70 -7.27 2.05
C GLY A 56 -3.79 -8.29 2.76
N TYR A 57 -2.56 -7.85 3.03
CA TYR A 57 -1.51 -8.67 3.63
C TYR A 57 -0.62 -7.79 4.52
N PRO A 58 0.16 -8.38 5.46
CA PRO A 58 0.37 -9.81 5.69
C PRO A 58 -0.64 -10.49 6.64
N ARG A 59 -1.40 -9.72 7.43
CA ARG A 59 -2.26 -10.26 8.51
C ARG A 59 -3.74 -10.35 8.11
N GLY A 60 -4.16 -9.72 7.02
CA GLY A 60 -5.55 -9.75 6.55
C GLY A 60 -6.49 -8.98 7.47
N LEU A 61 -6.00 -7.87 8.03
CA LEU A 61 -6.73 -7.01 8.96
C LEU A 61 -7.91 -6.34 8.26
N LYS A 62 -8.99 -6.06 9.01
CA LYS A 62 -10.22 -5.47 8.48
C LYS A 62 -10.56 -4.18 9.19
N GLY A 63 -11.10 -3.22 8.43
CA GLY A 63 -11.70 -2.00 8.97
C GLY A 63 -10.86 -1.33 10.05
N ASP A 64 -11.31 -1.40 11.30
CA ASP A 64 -10.72 -0.73 12.46
C ASP A 64 -9.53 -1.45 13.09
N GLU A 65 -9.21 -2.67 12.65
CA GLU A 65 -7.98 -3.37 13.01
C GLU A 65 -6.74 -2.71 12.37
N ILE A 66 -6.94 -1.95 11.28
CA ILE A 66 -5.89 -1.21 10.59
C ILE A 66 -5.75 0.17 11.25
N SER A 67 -4.54 0.49 11.69
CA SER A 67 -4.21 1.77 12.31
C SER A 67 -4.51 2.96 11.39
N HIS A 68 -4.85 4.10 11.97
CA HIS A 68 -5.16 5.31 11.20
C HIS A 68 -3.98 5.76 10.32
N ASN A 69 -2.76 5.73 10.86
CA ASN A 69 -1.56 6.08 10.10
C ASN A 69 -1.33 5.12 8.93
N ALA A 70 -1.57 3.81 9.11
CA ALA A 70 -1.49 2.86 8.00
C ALA A 70 -2.56 3.10 6.94
N LYS A 71 -3.79 3.47 7.33
CA LYS A 71 -4.87 3.85 6.38
C LYS A 71 -4.45 5.02 5.48
N ILE A 72 -3.74 6.02 6.02
CA ILE A 72 -3.18 7.13 5.24
C ILE A 72 -2.15 6.60 4.23
N VAL A 73 -1.21 5.78 4.68
CA VAL A 73 -0.15 5.24 3.81
C VAL A 73 -0.72 4.28 2.76
N ILE A 74 -1.74 3.49 3.06
CA ILE A 74 -2.46 2.63 2.10
C ILE A 74 -2.97 3.47 0.92
N VAL A 75 -3.59 4.62 1.19
CA VAL A 75 -4.08 5.52 0.14
C VAL A 75 -2.90 6.11 -0.64
N ALA A 76 -1.90 6.67 0.06
CA ALA A 76 -0.75 7.31 -0.57
C ALA A 76 0.04 6.35 -1.48
N ASP A 77 0.38 5.16 -0.98
CA ASP A 77 1.11 4.13 -1.72
C ASP A 77 0.31 3.62 -2.92
N SER A 78 -1.00 3.41 -2.77
CA SER A 78 -1.85 2.95 -3.88
C SER A 78 -1.98 4.01 -4.97
N ILE A 79 -2.05 5.28 -4.60
CA ILE A 79 -2.03 6.40 -5.53
C ILE A 79 -0.69 6.48 -6.27
N ASP A 80 0.43 6.46 -5.56
CA ASP A 80 1.77 6.48 -6.17
C ASP A 80 1.96 5.28 -7.10
N ALA A 81 1.56 4.09 -6.67
CA ALA A 81 1.60 2.88 -7.49
C ALA A 81 0.81 3.03 -8.80
N ILE A 82 -0.24 3.87 -8.81
CA ILE A 82 -1.06 4.09 -9.99
C ILE A 82 -0.51 5.18 -10.91
N THR A 83 0.01 6.25 -10.33
CA THR A 83 0.41 7.49 -11.02
C THR A 83 1.89 7.55 -11.37
N SER A 84 2.72 6.71 -10.76
CA SER A 84 4.15 6.63 -11.06
C SER A 84 4.46 5.67 -12.20
N HIS A 85 5.56 5.93 -12.90
CA HIS A 85 6.04 5.08 -13.98
C HIS A 85 6.52 3.74 -13.40
N ARG A 86 5.96 2.63 -13.90
CA ARG A 86 6.46 1.27 -13.61
C ARG A 86 6.93 0.62 -14.91
N PRO A 87 7.94 -0.26 -14.88
CA PRO A 87 8.50 -0.88 -16.08
C PRO A 87 7.49 -1.51 -17.08
N TYR A 88 6.28 -1.93 -16.64
CA TYR A 88 5.24 -2.52 -17.53
C TYR A 88 4.00 -1.66 -17.68
N ARG A 89 3.91 -0.56 -16.95
CA ARG A 89 2.66 0.16 -16.82
C ARG A 89 2.89 1.65 -16.97
N LYS A 90 2.22 2.23 -17.96
CA LYS A 90 2.18 3.68 -18.10
C LYS A 90 1.48 4.29 -16.87
N PRO A 91 1.96 5.43 -16.38
CA PRO A 91 1.31 6.16 -15.31
C PRO A 91 -0.10 6.59 -15.72
N GLN A 92 -1.04 6.54 -14.78
CA GLN A 92 -2.39 7.09 -14.96
C GLN A 92 -2.48 8.47 -14.31
N SER A 93 -3.47 9.27 -14.73
CA SER A 93 -3.71 10.56 -14.09
C SER A 93 -4.17 10.37 -12.64
N MET A 94 -3.88 11.35 -11.79
CA MET A 94 -4.31 11.34 -10.40
C MET A 94 -5.84 11.24 -10.26
N LYS A 95 -6.59 11.92 -11.12
CA LYS A 95 -8.07 11.81 -11.19
C LYS A 95 -8.53 10.38 -11.46
N ASN A 96 -7.86 9.66 -12.37
CA ASN A 96 -8.18 8.26 -12.66
C ASN A 96 -7.79 7.34 -11.50
N ALA A 97 -6.68 7.63 -10.82
CA ALA A 97 -6.24 6.88 -9.65
C ALA A 97 -7.29 6.96 -8.54
N ILE A 98 -7.71 8.17 -8.17
CA ILE A 98 -8.73 8.39 -7.14
C ILE A 98 -10.06 7.73 -7.54
N LYS A 99 -10.50 7.92 -8.79
CA LYS A 99 -11.73 7.27 -9.30
C LYS A 99 -11.67 5.75 -9.10
N LYS A 100 -10.55 5.10 -9.45
CA LYS A 100 -10.38 3.66 -9.29
C LYS A 100 -10.46 3.22 -7.83
N LEU A 101 -9.80 3.93 -6.92
CA LEU A 101 -9.86 3.60 -5.49
C LEU A 101 -11.25 3.81 -4.89
N ARG A 102 -12.04 4.75 -5.42
CA ARG A 102 -13.46 4.94 -5.04
C ARG A 102 -14.37 3.81 -5.51
N GLU A 103 -14.11 3.24 -6.70
CA GLU A 103 -14.85 2.07 -7.20
C GLU A 103 -14.62 0.83 -6.32
N GLU A 104 -13.43 0.71 -5.73
CA GLU A 104 -13.06 -0.33 -4.77
C GLU A 104 -13.37 0.06 -3.31
N LYS A 105 -14.58 0.58 -3.05
CA LYS A 105 -14.95 1.20 -1.76
C LYS A 105 -14.74 0.33 -0.52
N GLU A 106 -14.89 -0.98 -0.64
CA GLU A 106 -14.72 -1.93 0.46
C GLU A 106 -13.24 -2.14 0.82
N LYS A 107 -12.30 -1.71 -0.04
CA LYS A 107 -10.86 -1.92 0.14
C LYS A 107 -10.13 -0.69 0.69
N TYR A 108 -10.66 0.52 0.42
CA TYR A 108 -9.95 1.78 0.68
C TYR A 108 -10.74 2.74 1.57
N PRO A 109 -10.06 3.50 2.47
CA PRO A 109 -10.69 4.53 3.30
C PRO A 109 -11.26 5.69 2.48
N GLN A 110 -12.59 5.77 2.39
CA GLN A 110 -13.29 6.75 1.54
C GLN A 110 -13.23 8.18 2.09
N ASP A 111 -13.15 8.31 3.40
CA ASP A 111 -12.93 9.58 4.11
C ASP A 111 -11.59 10.19 3.71
N LEU A 112 -10.51 9.40 3.71
CA LEU A 112 -9.17 9.85 3.32
C LEU A 112 -9.08 10.19 1.83
N LEU A 113 -9.74 9.43 0.95
CA LEU A 113 -9.84 9.78 -0.48
C LEU A 113 -10.55 11.13 -0.69
N THR A 114 -11.56 11.42 0.13
CA THR A 114 -12.28 12.71 0.09
C THR A 114 -11.40 13.86 0.56
N VAL A 115 -10.57 13.64 1.58
CA VAL A 115 -9.58 14.64 2.02
C VAL A 115 -8.53 14.88 0.94
N LEU A 116 -8.01 13.82 0.31
CA LEU A 116 -7.02 13.93 -0.77
C LEU A 116 -7.56 14.74 -1.95
N GLU A 117 -8.79 14.48 -2.40
CA GLU A 117 -9.43 15.26 -3.49
C GLU A 117 -9.52 16.75 -3.14
N LYS A 118 -9.92 17.09 -1.91
CA LYS A 118 -10.00 18.49 -1.48
C LYS A 118 -8.64 19.19 -1.47
N ILE A 119 -7.59 18.50 -1.02
CA ILE A 119 -6.21 19.02 -1.03
C ILE A 119 -5.71 19.25 -2.46
N MET A 120 -6.19 18.45 -3.41
CA MET A 120 -5.80 18.58 -4.81
C MET A 120 -6.52 19.70 -5.57
N GLU A 121 -7.68 20.13 -5.08
CA GLU A 121 -8.48 21.20 -5.67
C GLU A 121 -8.11 22.59 -5.11
N SER A 122 -7.30 22.65 -4.03
CA SER A 122 -6.77 23.88 -3.42
C SER A 122 -5.46 24.32 -4.05
#